data_AF-A0A5K0WAP5-F1
#
_entry.id   AF-A0A5K0WAP5-F1
#
_cell.length_a   1.000
_cell.length_b   1.000
_cell.length_c   1.000
_cell.angle_alpha   90.00
_cell.angle_beta   90.00
_cell.angle_gamma   90.00
#
_symmetry.space_group_name_H-M   'P 1'
#
loop_
_entity.id
_entity.type
_entity.pdbx_description
1 polymer ?
#
loop_
_entity_poly.entity_id
_entity_poly.type
_entity_poly.pdbx_seq_one_letter_code
_entity_poly.pdbx_strand_id
1 'polypeptide(L)' 'KLLDWGEEGSRSEAEIASLRAAFTQEVAVWHQLDHPNVTK' A
#
# COMPACT_ATOMS: atom_id res chain seq x y z
N LYS A 1 5.61 11.40 -23.92
CA LYS A 1 6.52 11.57 -22.77
C LYS A 1 6.45 10.28 -21.98
N LEU A 2 7.45 9.40 -22.11
CA LEU A 2 7.53 8.20 -21.28
C LEU A 2 7.90 8.65 -19.88
N LEU A 3 7.13 8.22 -18.87
CA LEU A 3 7.59 8.29 -17.49
C LEU A 3 8.58 7.14 -17.31
N ASP A 4 9.85 7.48 -17.24
CA ASP A 4 10.87 6.61 -16.65
C ASP A 4 10.56 6.57 -15.15
N TRP A 5 9.71 5.62 -14.74
CA TRP A 5 9.28 5.42 -13.35
C TRP A 5 10.40 4.93 -12.42
N GLY A 6 11.65 5.18 -12.80
CA GLY A 6 12.82 4.72 -12.07
C GLY A 6 12.99 3.21 -12.22
N GLU A 7 14.23 2.81 -12.36
CA GLU A 7 14.71 1.46 -12.12
C GLU A 7 14.11 0.96 -10.78
N GLU A 8 13.06 0.12 -10.84
CA GLU A 8 12.57 -0.63 -9.68
C GLU A 8 13.66 -1.67 -9.39
N GLY A 9 14.75 -1.18 -8.81
CA GLY A 9 15.79 -2.00 -8.21
C GLY A 9 15.06 -2.97 -7.30
N SER A 10 15.20 -4.26 -7.62
CA SER A 10 14.41 -5.33 -7.01
C SER A 10 14.52 -5.22 -5.50
N ARG A 11 13.50 -4.62 -4.88
CA ARG A 11 13.38 -4.54 -3.43
C ARG A 11 13.46 -5.96 -2.90
N SER A 12 14.16 -6.16 -1.80
CA SER A 12 14.24 -7.50 -1.21
C SER A 12 12.84 -7.99 -0.86
N GLU A 13 12.63 -9.31 -0.92
CA GLU A 13 11.32 -9.90 -0.58
C GLU A 13 10.86 -9.49 0.83
N ALA A 14 11.81 -9.27 1.75
CA ALA A 14 11.55 -8.79 3.10
C ALA A 14 10.98 -7.36 3.12
N GLU A 15 11.55 -6.44 2.34
CA GLU A 15 11.03 -5.07 2.22
C GLU A 15 9.65 -5.06 1.57
N ILE A 16 9.44 -5.87 0.52
CA ILE A 16 8.14 -6.02 -0.14
C ILE A 16 7.10 -6.57 0.85
N ALA A 17 7.46 -7.59 1.64
CA ALA A 17 6.59 -8.16 2.66
C ALA A 17 6.22 -7.12 3.73
N SER A 18 7.20 -6.34 4.19
CA SER A 18 6.96 -5.26 5.15
C SER A 18 6.02 -4.19 4.60
N LEU A 19 6.20 -3.77 3.35
CA LEU A 19 5.33 -2.79 2.70
C LEU A 19 3.89 -3.31 2.54
N ARG A 20 3.72 -4.57 2.15
CA ARG A 20 2.40 -5.22 2.06
C ARG A 20 1.71 -5.31 3.42
N ALA A 21 2.47 -5.63 4.47
CA ALA A 21 1.94 -5.71 5.83
C ALA A 21 1.48 -4.33 6.33
N ALA A 22 2.30 -3.29 6.14
CA ALA A 22 1.95 -1.92 6.50
C ALA A 22 0.69 -1.44 5.76
N PHE A 23 0.62 -1.66 4.45
CA PHE A 23 -0.54 -1.30 3.64
C PHE A 23 -1.82 -2.02 4.09
N THR A 24 -1.73 -3.31 4.41
CA THR A 24 -2.87 -4.10 4.89
C THR A 24 -3.38 -3.58 6.23
N GLN A 25 -2.49 -3.16 7.14
CA GLN A 25 -2.87 -2.55 8.41
C GLN A 25 -3.62 -1.24 8.20
N GLU A 26 -3.12 -0.37 7.32
CA GLU A 26 -3.81 0.87 6.97
C GLU A 26 -5.21 0.55 6.45
N VAL A 27 -5.33 -0.29 5.40
CA VAL A 27 -6.62 -0.71 4.81
C VAL A 27 -7.57 -1.32 5.85
N ALA A 28 -7.06 -2.12 6.79
CA ALA A 28 -7.86 -2.68 7.86
C ALA A 28 -8.46 -1.59 8.78
N VAL A 29 -7.70 -0.53 9.08
CA VAL A 29 -8.22 0.62 9.84
C VAL A 29 -9.34 1.32 9.05
N TRP A 30 -9.17 1.52 7.75
CA TRP A 30 -10.23 2.10 6.90
C TRP A 30 -11.51 1.25 6.90
N HIS A 31 -11.40 -0.08 6.81
CA HIS A 31 -12.55 -0.98 6.85
C HIS A 31 -13.26 -1.02 8.21
N GLN A 32 -12.57 -0.67 9.30
CA GLN A 32 -13.14 -0.61 10.65
C GLN A 32 -13.76 0.75 10.98
N LEU A 33 -13.45 1.80 10.22
CA LEU A 33 -14.04 3.11 10.38
C LEU A 33 -15.42 3.12 9.70
N ASP A 34 -16.49 2.93 10.50
CA ASP A 34 -17.87 3.11 10.04
C ASP A 34 -18.18 4.62 9.97
N HIS A 35 -17.67 5.28 8.93
CA HIS A 35 -17.77 6.73 8.74
C HIS A 35 -18.63 7.05 7.50
N PRO A 36 -19.62 7.95 7.60
CA PRO A 36 -20.60 8.22 6.53
C PRO A 36 -20.01 8.77 5.22
N ASN A 37 -18.72 9.13 5.20
CA ASN A 37 -18.00 9.61 4.02
C ASN A 37 -16.93 8.63 3.52
N VAL A 38 -16.86 7.42 4.08
CA VAL A 38 -15.95 6.36 3.62
C VAL A 38 -16.80 5.32 2.90
N THR A 39 -16.73 5.29 1.57
CA THR A 39 -17.38 4.25 0.75
C THR A 39 -16.54 2.97 0.77
N LYS A 40 -17.20 1.82 0.97
CA LYS A 40 -16.59 0.49 0.87
C LYS A 40 -16.29 0.10 -0.57
#